data_AF-A0A379ZYF0-F1
#
_entry.id   AF-A0A379ZYF0-F1
#
_cell.length_a   1.000
_cell.length_b   1.000
_cell.length_c   1.000
_cell.angle_alpha   90.00
_cell.angle_beta   90.00
_cell.angle_gamma   90.00
#
_symmetry.space_group_name_H-M   'P 1'
#
loop_
_entity.id
_entity.type
_entity.pdbx_description
1 polymer ?
#
loop_
_entity_poly.entity_id
_entity_poly.type
_entity_poly.pdbx_seq_one_letter_code
_entity_poly.pdbx_strand_id
1 'polypeptide(L)'
;MLKMQKYSVGFSMVSISWSLLLSGMCLMMLTGCPGPGDRMVPDETSLATWKVCIEIKDAQDYQPVAIAINLRGTPSKDKKYNFSPDLIVSYGELCIPSSYYSFVSGNKYIVEFILRSTRSDNESRSFFVGMGINNNQVYSFPLSDREFARPYGSIKVSE
;
A
#
# COMPACT_ATOMS: atom_id res chain seq x y z
N MET A 1 -85.42 -4.07 7.36
CA MET A 1 -84.84 -4.42 6.04
C MET A 1 -83.34 -4.12 6.12
N LEU A 2 -82.50 -5.14 6.31
CA LEU A 2 -81.05 -5.01 6.47
C LEU A 2 -80.38 -4.71 5.12
N LYS A 3 -79.54 -3.68 5.05
CA LYS A 3 -78.66 -3.41 3.91
C LYS A 3 -77.30 -4.07 4.18
N MET A 4 -76.95 -5.10 3.42
CA MET A 4 -75.60 -5.67 3.41
C MET A 4 -74.64 -4.69 2.75
N GLN A 5 -73.51 -4.42 3.40
CA GLN A 5 -72.39 -3.66 2.82
C GLN A 5 -71.26 -4.65 2.53
N LYS A 6 -70.96 -4.80 1.23
CA LYS A 6 -69.96 -5.72 0.70
C LYS A 6 -68.58 -5.06 0.83
N TYR A 7 -67.70 -5.60 1.68
CA TYR A 7 -66.31 -5.17 1.78
C TYR A 7 -65.50 -5.85 0.67
N SER A 8 -64.86 -5.05 -0.18
CA SER A 8 -63.91 -5.51 -1.18
C SER A 8 -62.51 -5.23 -0.67
N VAL A 9 -61.75 -6.28 -0.36
CA VAL A 9 -60.33 -6.15 0.01
C VAL A 9 -59.53 -5.98 -1.29
N GLY A 10 -59.21 -4.74 -1.63
CA GLY A 10 -58.29 -4.43 -2.72
C GLY A 10 -56.85 -4.59 -2.22
N PHE A 11 -56.20 -5.70 -2.53
CA PHE A 11 -54.75 -5.82 -2.39
C PHE A 11 -54.10 -4.87 -3.41
N SER A 12 -53.46 -3.80 -2.92
CA SER A 12 -52.85 -2.79 -3.79
C SER A 12 -51.60 -3.35 -4.47
N MET A 13 -51.74 -3.76 -5.74
CA MET A 13 -50.62 -4.18 -6.62
C MET A 13 -49.51 -3.12 -6.73
N VAL A 14 -49.79 -1.87 -6.36
CA VAL A 14 -48.84 -0.74 -6.40
C VAL A 14 -47.70 -0.91 -5.38
N SER A 15 -47.97 -1.53 -4.22
CA SER A 15 -47.00 -1.66 -3.13
C SER A 15 -45.90 -2.70 -3.42
N ILE A 16 -46.24 -3.77 -4.14
CA ILE A 16 -45.31 -4.86 -4.47
C ILE A 16 -44.30 -4.40 -5.54
N SER A 17 -44.76 -3.61 -6.53
CA SER A 17 -43.92 -3.07 -7.60
C SER A 17 -42.86 -2.09 -7.07
N TRP A 18 -43.24 -1.21 -6.14
CA TRP A 18 -42.32 -0.24 -5.54
C TRP A 18 -41.21 -0.92 -4.71
N SER A 19 -41.56 -1.98 -3.98
CA SER A 19 -40.62 -2.73 -3.14
C SER A 19 -39.57 -3.50 -3.97
N LEU A 20 -39.99 -4.07 -5.11
CA LEU A 20 -39.10 -4.73 -6.08
C LEU A 20 -38.16 -3.73 -6.77
N LEU A 21 -38.67 -2.55 -7.13
CA LEU A 21 -37.85 -1.47 -7.71
C LEU A 21 -36.83 -0.91 -6.70
N LEU A 22 -37.22 -0.73 -5.44
CA LEU A 22 -36.31 -0.27 -4.38
C LEU A 22 -35.21 -1.30 -4.08
N SER A 23 -35.56 -2.60 -4.07
CA SER A 23 -34.60 -3.69 -3.87
C SER A 23 -33.60 -3.81 -5.02
N GLY A 24 -34.02 -3.57 -6.26
CA GLY A 24 -33.14 -3.62 -7.44
C GLY A 24 -32.06 -2.52 -7.42
N MET A 25 -32.41 -1.32 -6.96
CA MET A 25 -31.47 -0.20 -6.84
C MET A 25 -30.40 -0.43 -5.77
N CYS A 26 -30.73 -1.09 -4.65
CA CYS A 26 -29.76 -1.41 -3.61
C CYS A 26 -28.67 -2.37 -4.10
N LEU A 27 -29.01 -3.36 -4.93
CA LEU A 27 -28.04 -4.33 -5.47
C LEU A 27 -26.96 -3.65 -6.33
N MET A 28 -27.27 -2.53 -6.98
CA MET A 28 -26.32 -1.74 -7.77
C MET A 28 -25.41 -0.85 -6.90
N MET A 29 -25.82 -0.52 -5.68
CA MET A 29 -25.02 0.26 -4.72
C MET A 29 -24.08 -0.62 -3.87
N LEU A 30 -24.42 -1.90 -3.70
CA LEU A 30 -23.64 -2.86 -2.91
C LEU A 30 -22.46 -3.48 -3.69
N THR A 31 -22.36 -3.23 -5.00
CA THR A 31 -21.23 -3.67 -5.84
C THR A 31 -20.38 -2.48 -6.28
N GLY A 32 -19.77 -1.80 -5.32
CA GLY A 32 -18.70 -0.85 -5.63
C GLY A 32 -17.52 -1.58 -6.27
N CYS A 33 -17.11 -1.18 -7.48
CA CYS A 33 -15.83 -1.63 -8.02
C CYS A 33 -14.73 -1.10 -7.10
N PRO A 34 -13.89 -1.96 -6.51
CA PRO A 34 -12.80 -1.51 -5.65
C PRO A 34 -11.93 -0.53 -6.44
N GLY A 35 -11.78 0.68 -5.90
CA GLY A 35 -10.95 1.72 -6.49
C GLY A 35 -9.48 1.31 -6.47
N PRO A 36 -8.61 2.04 -7.19
CA PRO A 36 -7.17 1.77 -7.19
C PRO A 36 -6.54 1.75 -5.79
N GLY A 37 -7.09 2.52 -4.83
CA GLY A 37 -6.66 2.52 -3.43
C GLY A 37 -7.16 1.34 -2.59
N ASP A 38 -8.15 0.58 -3.07
CA ASP A 38 -8.69 -0.60 -2.38
C ASP A 38 -7.91 -1.89 -2.72
N ARG A 39 -6.94 -1.78 -3.64
CA ARG A 39 -6.07 -2.89 -4.04
C ARG A 39 -4.80 -2.84 -3.19
N MET A 40 -4.61 -3.84 -2.32
CA MET A 40 -3.32 -4.06 -1.68
C MET A 40 -2.30 -4.49 -2.75
N VAL A 41 -1.39 -3.58 -3.10
CA VAL A 41 -0.20 -3.91 -3.90
C VAL A 41 0.87 -4.41 -2.93
N PRO A 42 1.41 -5.61 -3.12
CA PRO A 42 2.43 -6.15 -2.22
C PRO A 42 3.71 -5.31 -2.26
N ASP A 43 4.35 -5.18 -1.11
CA ASP A 43 5.61 -4.47 -0.99
C ASP A 43 6.75 -5.26 -1.65
N GLU A 44 7.59 -4.55 -2.39
CA GLU A 44 8.81 -5.10 -2.99
C GLU A 44 9.98 -5.03 -2.01
N THR A 45 10.88 -6.02 -2.08
CA THR A 45 12.13 -6.03 -1.31
C THR A 45 13.31 -6.00 -2.27
N SER A 46 14.32 -5.21 -1.92
CA SER A 46 15.54 -5.11 -2.69
C SER A 46 16.77 -5.10 -1.76
N LEU A 47 17.94 -5.31 -2.35
CA LEU A 47 19.22 -5.32 -1.66
C LEU A 47 19.84 -3.92 -1.69
N ALA A 48 20.53 -3.58 -0.61
CA ALA A 48 21.34 -2.38 -0.54
C ALA A 48 22.78 -2.73 -0.97
N THR A 49 23.28 -2.05 -2.00
CA THR A 49 24.63 -2.21 -2.54
C THR A 49 25.55 -1.13 -1.94
N TRP A 50 26.83 -1.10 -2.35
CA TRP A 50 27.81 -0.08 -1.96
C TRP A 50 27.22 1.34 -1.98
N LYS A 51 27.60 2.18 -1.01
CA LYS A 51 27.12 3.58 -0.87
C LYS A 51 25.61 3.77 -0.68
N VAL A 52 24.89 2.80 -0.10
CA VAL A 52 23.45 2.95 0.22
C VAL A 52 22.62 3.19 -1.05
N CYS A 53 22.83 2.33 -2.04
CA CYS A 53 22.03 2.30 -3.26
C CYS A 53 21.13 1.07 -3.25
N ILE A 54 19.85 1.27 -3.56
CA ILE A 54 18.84 0.22 -3.59
C ILE A 54 18.48 -0.04 -5.05
N GLU A 55 18.67 -1.27 -5.50
CA GLU A 55 18.34 -1.68 -6.87
C GLU A 55 16.83 -1.73 -7.06
N ILE A 56 16.32 -1.22 -8.18
CA ILE A 56 14.90 -1.22 -8.51
C ILE A 56 14.73 -1.85 -9.89
N LYS A 57 13.99 -2.96 -9.95
CA LYS A 57 13.63 -3.59 -11.22
C LYS A 57 12.63 -2.71 -11.96
N ASP A 58 12.82 -2.58 -13.27
CA ASP A 58 11.91 -1.85 -14.17
C ASP A 58 11.63 -0.41 -13.68
N ALA A 59 12.69 0.34 -13.37
CA ALA A 59 12.59 1.65 -12.71
C ALA A 59 12.50 2.87 -13.67
N GLN A 60 12.47 2.63 -14.98
CA GLN A 60 12.74 3.62 -16.04
C GLN A 60 11.80 4.84 -16.01
N ASP A 61 10.59 4.67 -15.51
CA ASP A 61 9.57 5.69 -15.45
C ASP A 61 9.11 5.99 -14.02
N TYR A 62 9.83 5.55 -12.99
CA TYR A 62 9.43 5.72 -11.59
C TYR A 62 10.28 6.76 -10.86
N GLN A 63 9.65 7.60 -10.03
CA GLN A 63 10.34 8.57 -9.17
C GLN A 63 9.84 8.50 -7.72
N PRO A 64 10.69 8.78 -6.71
CA PRO A 64 10.30 8.66 -5.32
C PRO A 64 9.39 9.83 -4.92
N VAL A 65 8.25 9.50 -4.34
CA VAL A 65 7.28 10.49 -3.82
C VAL A 65 7.22 10.48 -2.30
N ALA A 66 7.69 9.40 -1.66
CA ALA A 66 7.82 9.35 -0.22
C ALA A 66 8.98 8.44 0.18
N ILE A 67 9.64 8.77 1.30
CA ILE A 67 10.65 7.93 1.92
C ILE A 67 10.63 8.08 3.45
N ALA A 68 10.85 6.99 4.15
CA ALA A 68 11.08 6.95 5.58
C ALA A 68 12.31 6.10 5.89
N ILE A 69 13.20 6.64 6.72
CA ILE A 69 14.42 5.96 7.15
C ILE A 69 14.38 5.91 8.68
N ASN A 70 14.08 4.75 9.23
CA ASN A 70 13.91 4.57 10.67
C ASN A 70 14.82 3.47 11.19
N LEU A 71 15.13 3.50 12.48
CA LEU A 71 15.81 2.38 13.14
C LEU A 71 14.89 1.16 13.16
N ARG A 72 15.49 -0.03 13.13
CA ARG A 72 14.72 -1.27 13.31
C ARG A 72 14.01 -1.25 14.66
N GLY A 73 12.71 -1.57 14.67
CA GLY A 73 11.89 -1.56 15.87
C GLY A 73 11.27 -0.20 16.22
N THR A 74 11.49 0.86 15.43
CA THR A 74 10.73 2.11 15.57
C THR A 74 9.22 1.83 15.44
N PRO A 75 8.40 2.16 16.46
CA PRO A 75 6.95 1.95 16.40
C PRO A 75 6.32 2.71 15.23
N SER A 76 5.25 2.16 14.64
CA SER A 76 4.61 2.73 13.45
C SER A 76 4.18 4.20 13.62
N LYS A 77 3.76 4.59 14.83
CA LYS A 77 3.36 5.96 15.17
C LYS A 77 4.52 6.96 15.22
N ASP A 78 5.75 6.47 15.39
CA ASP A 78 6.96 7.29 15.57
C ASP A 78 7.80 7.33 14.29
N LYS A 79 7.39 6.59 13.25
CA LYS A 79 8.02 6.62 11.93
C LYS A 79 7.85 8.00 11.30
N LYS A 80 8.94 8.54 10.76
CA LYS A 80 8.92 9.84 10.06
C LYS A 80 9.03 9.63 8.56
N TYR A 81 8.03 10.13 7.83
CA TYR A 81 7.99 10.13 6.38
C TYR A 81 8.34 11.51 5.84
N ASN A 82 9.22 11.55 4.84
CA ASN A 82 9.37 12.68 3.95
C ASN A 82 8.52 12.41 2.70
N PHE A 83 7.48 13.22 2.47
CA PHE A 83 6.56 13.11 1.33
C PHE A 83 6.97 13.95 0.11
N SER A 84 8.17 14.54 0.13
CA SER A 84 8.74 15.25 -0.99
C SER A 84 10.27 15.09 -0.97
N PRO A 85 10.79 13.86 -1.12
CA PRO A 85 12.22 13.62 -1.09
C PRO A 85 12.91 14.27 -2.29
N ASP A 86 13.99 15.01 -2.03
CA ASP A 86 14.92 15.47 -3.06
C ASP A 86 15.88 14.33 -3.45
N LEU A 87 15.30 13.23 -3.92
CA LEU A 87 15.98 12.03 -4.39
C LEU A 87 15.43 11.68 -5.77
N ILE A 88 16.25 11.00 -6.57
CA ILE A 88 15.84 10.51 -7.89
C ILE A 88 16.18 9.04 -8.02
N VAL A 89 15.36 8.32 -8.76
CA VAL A 89 15.78 7.02 -9.30
C VAL A 89 16.59 7.28 -10.56
N SER A 90 17.81 6.74 -10.59
CA SER A 90 18.74 6.89 -11.71
C SER A 90 19.46 5.58 -11.98
N TYR A 91 19.62 5.21 -13.25
CA TYR A 91 20.27 3.96 -13.67
C TYR A 91 19.70 2.68 -13.01
N GLY A 92 18.40 2.68 -12.68
CA GLY A 92 17.76 1.54 -12.02
C GLY A 92 18.03 1.44 -10.52
N GLU A 93 18.60 2.48 -9.89
CA GLU A 93 18.89 2.50 -8.46
C GLU A 93 18.34 3.75 -7.79
N LEU A 94 17.96 3.62 -6.52
CA LEU A 94 17.72 4.74 -5.61
C LEU A 94 18.87 4.82 -4.61
N CYS A 95 19.72 5.82 -4.77
CA CYS A 95 20.85 6.07 -3.87
C CYS A 95 20.51 7.14 -2.84
N ILE A 96 20.88 6.89 -1.59
CA ILE A 96 20.66 7.84 -0.48
C ILE A 96 22.00 8.47 -0.11
N PRO A 97 22.29 9.70 -0.55
CA PRO A 97 23.56 10.36 -0.25
C PRO A 97 23.63 10.75 1.23
N SER A 98 24.85 10.88 1.75
CA SER A 98 25.08 11.29 3.15
C SER A 98 24.57 12.70 3.46
N SER A 99 24.42 13.55 2.44
CA SER A 99 23.78 14.87 2.53
C SER A 99 22.27 14.78 2.78
N TYR A 100 21.63 13.70 2.35
CA TYR A 100 20.21 13.45 2.58
C TYR A 100 19.97 12.77 3.92
N TYR A 101 20.75 11.73 4.24
CA TYR A 101 20.66 11.02 5.52
C TYR A 101 22.02 10.50 5.98
N SER A 102 22.37 10.81 7.23
CA SER A 102 23.61 10.35 7.86
C SER A 102 23.38 9.07 8.64
N PHE A 103 23.83 7.95 8.07
CA PHE A 103 23.76 6.67 8.74
C PHE A 103 24.90 6.46 9.73
N VAL A 104 24.60 5.80 10.85
CA VAL A 104 25.55 5.54 11.93
C VAL A 104 25.92 4.05 11.94
N SER A 105 27.23 3.77 12.01
CA SER A 105 27.73 2.39 12.10
C SER A 105 27.28 1.71 13.39
N GLY A 106 26.95 0.42 13.30
CA GLY A 106 26.39 -0.39 14.39
C GLY A 106 24.86 -0.44 14.38
N ASN A 107 24.20 0.45 13.63
CA ASN A 107 22.74 0.51 13.57
C ASN A 107 22.15 -0.33 12.44
N LYS A 108 20.89 -0.73 12.64
CA LYS A 108 20.02 -1.37 11.66
C LYS A 108 18.86 -0.45 11.35
N TYR A 109 18.61 -0.25 10.08
CA TYR A 109 17.59 0.65 9.53
C TYR A 109 16.58 -0.13 8.71
N ILE A 110 15.35 0.37 8.70
CA ILE A 110 14.32 0.02 7.73
C ILE A 110 14.13 1.25 6.85
N VAL A 111 14.41 1.09 5.57
CA VAL A 111 14.20 2.11 4.54
C VAL A 111 12.92 1.75 3.80
N GLU A 112 11.94 2.63 3.89
CA GLU A 112 10.64 2.50 3.25
C GLU A 112 10.53 3.59 2.21
N PHE A 113 10.15 3.29 0.98
CA PHE A 113 9.94 4.33 -0.03
C PHE A 113 8.84 3.96 -1.00
N ILE A 114 8.15 4.99 -1.50
CA ILE A 114 7.09 4.87 -2.50
C ILE A 114 7.58 5.52 -3.77
N LEU A 115 7.54 4.77 -4.85
CA LEU A 115 7.76 5.26 -6.20
C LEU A 115 6.42 5.48 -6.91
N ARG A 116 6.32 6.54 -7.70
CA ARG A 116 5.18 6.80 -8.58
C ARG A 116 5.65 6.85 -10.03
N SER A 117 4.87 6.29 -10.95
CA SER A 117 5.17 6.38 -12.37
C SER A 117 5.00 7.82 -12.84
N THR A 118 5.95 8.28 -13.64
CA THR A 118 5.93 9.56 -14.38
C THR A 118 5.01 9.49 -15.61
N ARG A 119 4.60 8.30 -16.01
CA ARG A 119 3.66 8.06 -17.13
C ARG A 119 2.21 7.93 -16.67
N SER A 120 1.98 7.50 -15.43
CA SER A 120 0.65 7.24 -14.87
C SER A 120 0.61 7.50 -13.37
N ASP A 121 -0.18 8.49 -12.95
CA ASP A 121 -0.32 8.86 -11.53
C ASP A 121 -0.95 7.74 -10.67
N ASN A 122 -1.64 6.80 -11.29
CA ASN A 122 -2.31 5.69 -10.62
C ASN A 122 -1.39 4.51 -10.32
N GLU A 123 -0.16 4.52 -10.83
CA GLU A 123 0.80 3.43 -10.63
C GLU A 123 1.81 3.83 -9.57
N SER A 124 1.76 3.15 -8.43
CA SER A 124 2.71 3.34 -7.33
C SER A 124 3.25 1.99 -6.85
N ARG A 125 4.51 1.98 -6.43
CA ARG A 125 5.22 0.81 -5.94
C ARG A 125 5.83 1.13 -4.58
N SER A 126 5.58 0.28 -3.60
CA SER A 126 6.10 0.43 -2.24
C SER A 126 7.24 -0.54 -2.01
N PHE A 127 8.33 -0.06 -1.41
CA PHE A 127 9.53 -0.83 -1.15
C PHE A 127 9.90 -0.77 0.32
N PHE A 128 10.31 -1.92 0.85
CA PHE A 128 10.82 -2.06 2.21
C PHE A 128 12.18 -2.75 2.17
N VAL A 129 13.21 -2.09 2.70
CA VAL A 129 14.59 -2.57 2.68
C VAL A 129 15.16 -2.57 4.09
N GLY A 130 15.55 -3.76 4.56
CA GLY A 130 16.32 -3.93 5.79
C GLY A 130 17.80 -3.71 5.52
N MET A 131 18.38 -2.66 6.10
CA MET A 131 19.77 -2.28 5.85
C MET A 131 20.52 -2.00 7.16
N GLY A 132 21.63 -2.69 7.37
CA GLY A 132 22.55 -2.43 8.48
C GLY A 132 23.85 -1.81 7.99
N ILE A 133 24.51 -1.07 8.88
CA ILE A 133 25.85 -0.53 8.62
C ILE A 133 26.80 -1.01 9.70
N ASN A 134 27.92 -1.60 9.28
CA ASN A 134 28.96 -2.08 10.17
C ASN A 134 30.32 -1.76 9.56
N ASN A 135 31.20 -1.10 10.31
CA ASN A 135 32.53 -0.68 9.85
C ASN A 135 32.49 0.06 8.50
N ASN A 136 31.52 0.98 8.35
CA ASN A 136 31.24 1.72 7.11
C ASN A 136 30.84 0.86 5.89
N GLN A 137 30.53 -0.41 6.10
CA GLN A 137 30.01 -1.30 5.07
C GLN A 137 28.51 -1.48 5.24
N VAL A 138 27.80 -1.43 4.11
CA VAL A 138 26.36 -1.64 4.03
C VAL A 138 26.09 -3.14 3.85
N TYR A 139 25.14 -3.68 4.60
CA TYR A 139 24.66 -5.05 4.40
C TYR A 139 23.14 -5.09 4.51
N SER A 140 22.51 -5.93 3.70
CA SER A 140 21.07 -6.20 3.81
C SER A 140 20.79 -7.25 4.88
N PHE A 141 19.67 -7.13 5.57
CA PHE A 141 19.16 -8.14 6.48
C PHE A 141 17.69 -8.46 6.18
N PRO A 142 17.22 -9.68 6.48
CA PRO A 142 15.83 -10.05 6.23
C PRO A 142 14.86 -9.28 7.14
N LEU A 143 13.82 -8.74 6.53
CA LEU A 143 12.68 -8.16 7.24
C LEU A 143 11.79 -9.27 7.81
N SER A 144 11.32 -9.06 9.02
CA SER A 144 10.31 -9.89 9.68
C SER A 144 8.91 -9.62 9.12
N ASP A 145 8.02 -10.56 9.35
CA ASP A 145 6.64 -10.57 8.84
C ASP A 145 5.80 -9.39 9.35
N ARG A 146 6.24 -8.71 10.41
CA ARG A 146 5.58 -7.54 11.00
C ARG A 146 6.10 -6.21 10.44
N GLU A 147 7.16 -6.26 9.62
CA GLU A 147 7.85 -5.05 9.16
C GLU A 147 7.37 -4.57 7.77
N PHE A 148 6.65 -5.40 6.99
CA PHE A 148 6.11 -5.04 5.66
C PHE A 148 4.93 -5.92 5.24
N ALA A 149 4.11 -5.46 4.30
CA ALA A 149 2.97 -6.19 3.76
C ALA A 149 3.43 -7.16 2.66
N ARG A 150 3.45 -8.45 2.99
CA ARG A 150 3.78 -9.51 2.04
C ARG A 150 2.61 -9.83 1.09
N PRO A 151 2.90 -10.25 -0.16
CA PRO A 151 1.89 -10.90 -0.99
C PRO A 151 1.33 -12.15 -0.29
N TYR A 152 0.01 -12.30 -0.29
CA TYR A 152 -0.68 -13.46 0.28
C TYR A 152 -0.08 -14.77 -0.25
N GLY A 153 0.28 -15.69 0.65
CA GLY A 153 0.83 -17.01 0.31
C GLY A 153 2.36 -17.15 0.39
N SER A 154 3.10 -16.09 0.75
CA SER A 154 4.57 -16.12 0.89
C SER A 154 5.07 -16.40 2.32
N ILE A 155 4.17 -16.71 3.27
CA ILE A 155 4.53 -17.09 4.64
C ILE A 155 5.08 -18.52 4.60
N LYS A 156 6.40 -18.68 4.74
CA LYS A 156 6.98 -19.96 5.15
C LYS A 156 6.78 -20.10 6.64
N VAL A 157 5.74 -20.83 7.05
CA VAL A 157 5.61 -21.31 8.42
C VAL A 157 6.75 -22.30 8.62
N SER A 158 7.73 -21.96 9.44
CA SER A 158 8.66 -22.98 9.93
C SER A 158 7.85 -23.88 10.86
N GLU A 159 7.78 -25.16 10.49
CA GLU A 159 7.30 -26.25 11.35
C GLU A 159 8.17 -26.39 12.60
#